data_AF-A0A812K1W9-F1
#
_entry.id   AF-A0A812K1W9-F1
#
_cell.length_a   1.000
_cell.length_b   1.000
_cell.length_c   1.000
_cell.angle_alpha   90.00
_cell.angle_beta   90.00
_cell.angle_gamma   90.00
#
_symmetry.space_group_name_H-M   'P 1'
#
loop_
_entity.id
_entity.type
_entity.pdbx_description
1 polymer ?
#
loop_
_entity_poly.entity_id
_entity_poly.type
_entity_poly.pdbx_seq_one_letter_code
_entity_poly.pdbx_strand_id
1 'polypeptide(L)'
;MAYTPPPAADGSPRPVVPCVRLGVMMAAAYPSNGEEIDPAYAAKLDATIKAFASAGVYVFLDLHQDAGCTTNGGEGLPWWVTAGFQERAGCCLEQCCCCCCFSGSCWSCCPESCRTSYIATPSHPLRPFACLPNCIAKCLTLDITTYDGDSDPWLPFSVEDKGANPDFMNAGNASMRQNNSDSTWSALVTTAQLQNTMPRIYASPENSADRALYFEPYMKLVRHLCGVWDKYENVIAVELMNEPPLGGLPNICNTLTVWRQVLGFYGHVLAELDQDPRIKTPIAIDNFSSTIPGEGCAISCLACAGTPSAAMKQFQSYAS
;
A
#
# COMPACT_ATOMS: atom_id res chain seq x y z
N MET A 1 9.98 6.61 33.72
CA MET A 1 9.04 5.97 34.65
C MET A 1 8.52 4.72 33.99
N ALA A 2 8.53 3.56 34.64
CA ALA A 2 7.87 2.38 34.11
C ALA A 2 6.35 2.59 34.20
N TYR A 3 5.63 2.43 33.10
CA TYR A 3 4.17 2.48 33.09
C TYR A 3 3.61 1.24 33.77
N THR A 4 2.78 1.41 34.80
CA THR A 4 2.05 0.32 35.45
C THR A 4 0.59 0.39 35.01
N PRO A 5 0.09 -0.59 34.24
CA PRO A 5 -1.30 -0.59 33.81
C PRO A 5 -2.22 -0.89 35.00
N PRO A 6 -3.51 -0.53 34.91
CA PRO A 6 -4.49 -1.01 35.87
C PRO A 6 -4.56 -2.56 35.83
N PRO A 7 -4.87 -3.22 36.96
CA PRO A 7 -5.10 -4.66 37.00
C PRO A 7 -6.20 -5.11 36.02
N ALA A 8 -6.22 -6.40 35.69
CA ALA A 8 -7.34 -6.96 34.95
C ALA A 8 -8.64 -6.92 35.76
N ALA A 9 -9.77 -7.21 35.10
CA ALA A 9 -11.09 -7.18 35.75
C ALA A 9 -11.21 -8.14 36.95
N ASP A 10 -10.37 -9.17 36.98
CA ASP A 10 -10.25 -10.15 38.07
C ASP A 10 -9.22 -9.75 39.15
N GLY A 11 -8.62 -8.56 39.04
CA GLY A 11 -7.61 -8.05 39.97
C GLY A 11 -6.18 -8.56 39.71
N SER A 12 -5.96 -9.39 38.69
CA SER A 12 -4.62 -9.89 38.37
C SER A 12 -3.70 -8.76 37.84
N PRO A 13 -2.42 -8.72 38.24
CA PRO A 13 -1.45 -7.80 37.68
C PRO A 13 -1.30 -8.01 36.17
N ARG A 14 -1.30 -6.91 35.40
CA ARG A 14 -1.01 -6.97 33.96
C ARG A 14 0.46 -6.60 33.74
N PRO A 15 1.34 -7.55 33.38
CA PRO A 15 2.71 -7.21 33.01
C PRO A 15 2.69 -6.38 31.72
N VAL A 16 3.45 -5.29 31.70
CA VAL A 16 3.71 -4.52 30.47
C VAL A 16 5.09 -4.84 30.00
N VAL A 17 5.17 -5.15 28.72
CA VAL A 17 6.41 -5.40 28.03
C VAL A 17 6.54 -4.32 26.95
N PRO A 18 7.67 -3.58 26.89
CA PRO A 18 7.90 -2.62 25.84
C PRO A 18 7.87 -3.29 24.47
N CYS A 19 7.08 -2.73 23.55
CA CYS A 19 6.98 -3.21 22.17
C CYS A 19 7.03 -2.00 21.23
N VAL A 20 7.63 -2.19 20.06
CA VAL A 20 7.64 -1.23 18.96
C VAL A 20 7.04 -1.88 17.71
N ARG A 21 6.10 -1.19 17.06
CA ARG A 21 5.70 -1.47 15.68
C ARG A 21 6.72 -0.77 14.79
N LEU A 22 7.68 -1.53 14.27
CA LEU A 22 8.80 -1.02 13.49
C LEU A 22 8.44 -1.03 12.01
N GLY A 23 8.22 0.15 11.45
CA GLY A 23 7.98 0.32 10.02
C GLY A 23 9.19 -0.13 9.20
N VAL A 24 8.93 -0.98 8.22
CA VAL A 24 9.84 -1.43 7.17
C VAL A 24 9.21 -1.12 5.83
N MET A 25 9.94 -0.43 4.96
CA MET A 25 9.40 0.02 3.67
C MET A 25 10.02 -0.76 2.53
N MET A 26 9.19 -1.15 1.56
CA MET A 26 9.66 -1.82 0.35
C MET A 26 10.58 -0.92 -0.48
N ALA A 27 10.32 0.39 -0.53
CA ALA A 27 11.18 1.40 -1.16
C ALA A 27 12.59 1.42 -0.57
N ALA A 28 12.72 1.22 0.76
CA ALA A 28 14.02 1.17 1.42
C ALA A 28 14.75 -0.17 1.16
N ALA A 29 14.00 -1.27 1.05
CA ALA A 29 14.56 -2.59 0.72
C ALA A 29 15.00 -2.67 -0.75
N TYR A 30 14.32 -1.94 -1.65
CA TYR A 30 14.57 -1.91 -3.09
C TYR A 30 14.64 -0.46 -3.60
N PRO A 31 15.71 0.29 -3.29
CA PRO A 31 15.85 1.70 -3.69
C PRO A 31 15.89 1.90 -5.21
N SER A 32 16.25 0.86 -5.95
CA SER A 32 16.16 0.78 -7.42
C SER A 32 15.50 -0.53 -7.82
N ASN A 33 15.00 -0.60 -9.06
CA ASN A 33 14.52 -1.87 -9.60
C ASN A 33 15.68 -2.88 -9.61
N GLY A 34 15.59 -3.87 -8.74
CA GLY A 34 16.64 -4.84 -8.48
C GLY A 34 16.05 -6.12 -7.94
N GLU A 35 16.69 -7.23 -8.28
CA GLU A 35 16.19 -8.55 -7.88
C GLU A 35 16.46 -8.85 -6.40
N GLU A 36 17.44 -8.19 -5.78
CA GLU A 36 17.91 -8.46 -4.42
C GLU A 36 17.61 -7.32 -3.44
N ILE A 37 17.40 -7.70 -2.18
CA ILE A 37 17.24 -6.74 -1.07
C ILE A 37 18.57 -6.01 -0.87
N ASP A 38 18.51 -4.69 -0.73
CA ASP A 38 19.69 -3.86 -0.48
C ASP A 38 20.43 -4.35 0.79
N PRO A 39 21.69 -4.81 0.67
CA PRO A 39 22.47 -5.24 1.82
C PRO A 39 22.63 -4.17 2.90
N ALA A 40 22.64 -2.88 2.53
CA ALA A 40 22.72 -1.78 3.48
C ALA A 40 21.42 -1.64 4.29
N TYR A 41 20.26 -1.82 3.66
CA TYR A 41 18.97 -1.91 4.34
C TYR A 41 18.96 -3.10 5.30
N ALA A 42 19.32 -4.30 4.84
CA ALA A 42 19.32 -5.50 5.67
C ALA A 42 20.24 -5.38 6.89
N ALA A 43 21.44 -4.80 6.71
CA ALA A 43 22.37 -4.55 7.81
C ALA A 43 21.85 -3.53 8.84
N LYS A 44 21.16 -2.48 8.38
CA LYS A 44 20.53 -1.48 9.27
C LYS A 44 19.35 -2.07 10.05
N LEU A 45 18.52 -2.89 9.40
CA LEU A 45 17.44 -3.59 10.06
C LEU A 45 18.00 -4.50 11.16
N ASP A 46 19.02 -5.31 10.83
CA ASP A 46 19.71 -6.20 11.76
C ASP A 46 20.26 -5.46 12.99
N ALA A 47 20.96 -4.34 12.78
CA ALA A 47 21.48 -3.50 13.85
C ALA A 47 20.36 -2.90 14.72
N THR A 48 19.26 -2.49 14.10
CA THR A 48 18.09 -1.93 14.79
C THR A 48 17.40 -2.97 15.67
N ILE A 49 17.17 -4.18 15.16
CA ILE A 49 16.59 -5.28 15.95
C ILE A 49 17.46 -5.63 17.15
N LYS A 50 18.79 -5.72 16.96
CA LYS A 50 19.75 -5.94 18.06
C LYS A 50 19.73 -4.84 19.11
N ALA A 51 19.56 -3.59 18.70
CA ALA A 51 19.44 -2.47 19.63
C ALA A 51 18.16 -2.59 20.49
N PHE A 52 17.03 -2.93 19.88
CA PHE A 52 15.78 -3.20 20.63
C PHE A 52 15.91 -4.40 21.56
N ALA A 53 16.52 -5.50 21.10
CA ALA A 53 16.77 -6.68 21.90
C ALA A 53 17.61 -6.37 23.15
N SER A 54 18.69 -5.58 22.97
CA SER A 54 19.57 -5.15 24.06
C SER A 54 18.87 -4.27 25.10
N ALA A 55 17.77 -3.61 24.71
CA ALA A 55 16.93 -2.79 25.57
C ALA A 55 15.73 -3.56 26.15
N GLY A 56 15.57 -4.85 25.86
CA GLY A 56 14.41 -5.64 26.28
C GLY A 56 13.10 -5.21 25.60
N VAL A 57 13.18 -4.65 24.40
CA VAL A 57 12.04 -4.19 23.59
C VAL A 57 11.72 -5.24 22.52
N TYR A 58 10.45 -5.65 22.47
CA TYR A 58 9.95 -6.52 21.43
C TYR A 58 9.61 -5.74 20.17
N VAL A 59 9.74 -6.38 19.00
CA VAL A 59 9.54 -5.75 17.70
C VAL A 59 8.47 -6.47 16.93
N PHE A 60 7.51 -5.70 16.44
CA PHE A 60 6.51 -6.11 15.48
C PHE A 60 6.86 -5.45 14.15
N LEU A 61 7.22 -6.24 13.13
CA LEU A 61 7.67 -5.72 11.84
C LEU A 61 6.46 -5.32 10.99
N ASP A 62 6.39 -4.06 10.59
CA ASP A 62 5.25 -3.48 9.86
C ASP A 62 5.67 -3.12 8.44
N LEU A 63 5.18 -3.85 7.42
CA LEU A 63 5.34 -3.47 6.02
C LEU A 63 4.57 -2.19 5.71
N HIS A 64 5.25 -1.08 5.94
CA HIS A 64 4.64 0.24 6.04
C HIS A 64 4.49 0.90 4.67
N GLN A 65 3.33 1.52 4.48
CA GLN A 65 3.07 2.46 3.40
C GLN A 65 2.04 3.47 3.89
N ASP A 66 2.12 4.67 3.35
CA ASP A 66 1.07 5.67 3.41
C ASP A 66 0.84 6.22 2.02
N ALA A 67 -0.40 6.20 1.52
CA ALA A 67 -0.74 6.63 0.16
C ALA A 67 0.16 6.02 -0.94
N GLY A 68 0.59 4.77 -0.74
CA GLY A 68 1.28 3.94 -1.73
C GLY A 68 2.74 4.31 -1.97
N CYS A 69 3.02 5.42 -2.65
CA CYS A 69 4.33 5.69 -3.25
C CYS A 69 4.73 7.17 -3.17
N THR A 70 6.04 7.44 -3.06
CA THR A 70 6.61 8.79 -3.08
C THR A 70 6.21 9.60 -4.31
N THR A 71 6.11 9.00 -5.50
CA THR A 71 5.63 9.70 -6.71
C THR A 71 4.19 10.20 -6.61
N ASN A 72 3.42 9.76 -5.61
CA ASN A 72 2.03 10.14 -5.39
C ASN A 72 1.88 10.99 -4.11
N GLY A 73 2.99 11.45 -3.52
CA GLY A 73 3.01 12.13 -2.23
C GLY A 73 3.02 11.18 -1.03
N GLY A 74 2.98 9.86 -1.24
CA GLY A 74 3.03 8.87 -0.17
C GLY A 74 4.43 8.39 0.21
N GLU A 75 4.48 7.23 0.84
CA GLU A 75 5.69 6.43 1.08
C GLU A 75 5.36 4.92 1.15
N GLY A 76 6.39 4.07 1.13
CA GLY A 76 6.25 2.63 1.26
C GLY A 76 6.62 1.85 0.00
N LEU A 77 5.88 2.01 -1.09
CA LEU A 77 6.17 1.37 -2.37
C LEU A 77 7.35 2.04 -3.09
N PRO A 78 8.23 1.27 -3.72
CA PRO A 78 9.27 1.83 -4.58
C PRO A 78 8.68 2.52 -5.81
N TRP A 79 9.25 3.67 -6.18
CA TRP A 79 8.80 4.46 -7.35
C TRP A 79 8.82 3.68 -8.67
N TRP A 80 9.72 2.71 -8.80
CA TRP A 80 9.85 1.93 -10.03
C TRP A 80 8.66 0.97 -10.23
N VAL A 81 7.91 0.64 -9.18
CA VAL A 81 6.66 -0.14 -9.28
C VAL A 81 5.58 0.70 -9.99
N THR A 82 5.36 1.93 -9.52
CA THR A 82 4.36 2.83 -10.11
C THR A 82 4.78 3.31 -11.50
N ALA A 83 6.09 3.51 -11.74
CA ALA A 83 6.61 3.79 -13.08
C ALA A 83 6.40 2.61 -14.04
N GLY A 84 6.68 1.37 -13.62
CA GLY A 84 6.41 0.19 -14.44
C GLY A 84 4.92 -0.02 -14.73
N PHE A 85 4.04 0.36 -13.80
CA PHE A 85 2.60 0.42 -14.07
C PHE A 85 2.26 1.49 -15.11
N GLN A 86 2.89 2.67 -15.03
CA GLN A 86 2.70 3.77 -15.98
C GLN A 86 3.14 3.39 -17.40
N GLU A 87 4.28 2.71 -17.56
CA GLU A 87 4.78 2.25 -18.86
C GLU A 87 3.81 1.29 -19.57
N ARG A 88 3.02 0.56 -18.78
CA ARG A 88 2.02 -0.40 -19.27
C ARG A 88 0.60 0.17 -19.29
N ALA A 89 0.42 1.45 -18.95
CA ALA A 89 -0.88 2.10 -18.98
C ALA A 89 -1.47 2.07 -20.40
N GLY A 90 -2.75 1.69 -20.52
CA GLY A 90 -3.46 1.67 -21.81
C GLY A 90 -3.17 0.46 -22.71
N CYS A 91 -2.38 -0.53 -22.27
CA CYS A 91 -2.27 -1.80 -22.99
C CYS A 91 -3.64 -2.52 -22.96
N CYS A 92 -4.18 -2.88 -24.12
CA CYS A 92 -5.53 -3.45 -24.30
C CYS A 92 -5.79 -4.77 -23.54
N LEU A 93 -4.79 -5.28 -22.83
CA LEU A 93 -4.77 -6.56 -22.12
C LEU A 93 -4.98 -6.40 -20.60
N GLU A 94 -4.95 -5.19 -20.04
CA GLU A 94 -4.78 -5.00 -18.58
C GLU A 94 -5.89 -4.17 -17.91
N GLN A 95 -7.16 -4.51 -18.14
CA GLN A 95 -8.36 -3.92 -17.48
C GLN A 95 -8.83 -2.56 -18.06
N CYS A 96 -9.41 -2.60 -19.26
CA CYS A 96 -10.22 -1.49 -19.74
C CYS A 96 -11.54 -1.44 -18.92
N CYS A 97 -11.70 -0.40 -18.11
CA CYS A 97 -12.83 -0.15 -17.21
C CYS A 97 -14.11 0.30 -17.94
N CYS A 98 -14.12 0.42 -19.26
CA CYS A 98 -15.34 0.79 -19.95
C CYS A 98 -16.34 -0.38 -19.94
N CYS A 99 -17.60 -0.09 -19.60
CA CYS A 99 -18.74 -1.01 -19.78
C CYS A 99 -18.86 -1.61 -21.20
N CYS A 100 -18.03 -1.16 -22.16
CA CYS A 100 -17.94 -1.64 -23.55
C CYS A 100 -17.20 -2.99 -23.71
N CYS A 101 -16.48 -3.49 -22.71
CA CYS A 101 -15.78 -4.79 -22.84
C CYS A 101 -16.73 -6.00 -22.82
N PHE A 102 -17.94 -5.87 -22.30
CA PHE A 102 -18.96 -6.93 -22.42
C PHE A 102 -19.57 -7.03 -23.84
N SER A 103 -19.36 -6.04 -24.72
CA SER A 103 -19.92 -6.00 -26.07
C SER A 103 -18.90 -6.19 -27.19
N GLY A 104 -17.65 -6.57 -26.89
CA GLY A 104 -16.62 -6.87 -27.89
C GLY A 104 -16.28 -5.69 -28.83
N SER A 105 -16.59 -4.47 -28.43
CA SER A 105 -16.48 -3.28 -29.27
C SER A 105 -15.93 -2.10 -28.46
N CYS A 106 -14.61 -1.93 -28.45
CA CYS A 106 -13.99 -0.69 -27.97
C CYS A 106 -14.36 0.44 -28.92
N TRP A 107 -15.38 1.23 -28.57
CA TRP A 107 -15.69 2.46 -29.28
C TRP A 107 -14.65 3.53 -28.97
N SER A 108 -14.43 4.42 -29.94
CA SER A 108 -13.50 5.56 -29.93
C SER A 108 -13.76 6.63 -28.86
N CYS A 109 -14.65 6.39 -27.90
CA CYS A 109 -15.18 7.38 -26.97
C CYS A 109 -14.50 7.42 -25.59
N CYS A 110 -13.37 6.74 -25.38
CA CYS A 110 -12.62 6.89 -24.13
C CYS A 110 -11.11 7.08 -24.34
N PRO A 111 -10.68 8.19 -24.97
CA PRO A 111 -9.27 8.55 -25.04
C PRO A 111 -8.65 8.82 -23.65
N GLU A 112 -9.47 9.05 -22.61
CA GLU A 112 -9.01 9.30 -21.24
C GLU A 112 -8.86 8.05 -20.37
N SER A 113 -9.60 6.95 -20.61
CA SER A 113 -9.29 5.66 -19.97
C SER A 113 -8.00 5.02 -20.51
N CYS A 114 -7.45 5.56 -21.59
CA CYS A 114 -6.10 5.27 -22.07
C CYS A 114 -5.02 6.17 -21.43
N ARG A 115 -5.40 7.07 -20.52
CA ARG A 115 -4.51 7.97 -19.75
C ARG A 115 -4.57 7.68 -18.26
N THR A 116 -4.58 6.39 -17.91
CA THR A 116 -4.46 5.98 -16.50
C THR A 116 -3.10 6.42 -15.98
N SER A 117 -3.11 7.34 -15.02
CA SER A 117 -1.89 7.79 -14.35
C SER A 117 -1.66 6.97 -13.09
N TYR A 118 -0.45 6.50 -12.89
CA TYR A 118 0.01 5.77 -11.69
C TYR A 118 1.09 6.54 -10.93
N ILE A 119 1.72 7.50 -11.59
CA ILE A 119 2.73 8.42 -11.05
C ILE A 119 2.22 9.87 -11.17
N ALA A 120 2.66 10.77 -10.28
CA ALA A 120 2.53 12.19 -10.51
C ALA A 120 3.77 12.71 -11.24
N THR A 121 3.56 13.35 -12.38
CA THR A 121 4.61 14.02 -13.16
C THR A 121 4.09 15.35 -13.69
N PRO A 122 4.94 16.19 -14.28
CA PRO A 122 4.49 17.44 -14.91
C PRO A 122 3.48 17.19 -16.03
N SER A 123 3.67 16.11 -16.78
CA SER A 123 2.72 15.70 -17.83
C SER A 123 1.46 15.01 -17.29
N HIS A 124 1.51 14.50 -16.05
CA HIS A 124 0.41 13.87 -15.34
C HIS A 124 0.35 14.34 -13.88
N PRO A 125 -0.06 15.61 -13.61
CA PRO A 125 -0.02 16.15 -12.25
C PRO A 125 -0.89 15.31 -11.31
N LEU A 126 -0.61 15.38 -10.01
CA LEU A 126 -1.48 14.79 -9.01
C LEU A 126 -2.89 15.36 -9.23
N ARG A 127 -3.89 14.49 -9.41
CA ARG A 127 -5.25 14.90 -9.75
C ARG A 127 -6.21 14.43 -8.67
N PRO A 128 -7.07 15.31 -8.12
CA PRO A 128 -8.18 14.84 -7.33
C PRO A 128 -9.13 14.09 -8.27
N PHE A 129 -9.85 13.10 -7.75
CA PHE A 129 -10.72 12.32 -8.60
C PHE A 129 -11.86 13.18 -9.20
N ALA A 130 -11.83 13.41 -10.52
CA ALA A 130 -12.68 14.40 -11.22
C ALA A 130 -14.19 14.07 -11.30
N CYS A 131 -14.61 12.84 -10.98
CA CYS A 131 -16.04 12.49 -10.94
C CYS A 131 -16.63 12.42 -9.51
N LEU A 132 -15.88 12.81 -8.46
CA LEU A 132 -16.57 13.33 -7.29
C LEU A 132 -17.18 14.67 -7.72
N PRO A 133 -18.49 14.89 -7.57
CA PRO A 133 -19.08 16.20 -7.84
C PRO A 133 -18.21 17.26 -7.17
N ASN A 134 -17.77 18.28 -7.91
CA ASN A 134 -16.92 19.36 -7.40
C ASN A 134 -17.45 19.97 -6.08
N CYS A 135 -18.74 19.79 -5.75
CA CYS A 135 -19.30 20.14 -4.44
C CYS A 135 -18.81 19.26 -3.28
N ILE A 136 -18.61 17.95 -3.45
CA ILE A 136 -18.05 17.07 -2.41
C ILE A 136 -16.54 17.33 -2.26
N ALA A 137 -15.82 17.49 -3.36
CA ALA A 137 -14.40 17.85 -3.32
C ALA A 137 -14.16 19.21 -2.65
N LYS A 138 -15.03 20.21 -2.90
CA LYS A 138 -15.02 21.50 -2.19
C LYS A 138 -15.41 21.39 -0.71
N CYS A 139 -16.34 20.50 -0.35
CA CYS A 139 -16.65 20.20 1.05
C CYS A 139 -15.47 19.51 1.79
N LEU A 140 -14.53 18.91 1.05
CA LEU A 140 -13.33 18.26 1.56
C LEU A 140 -12.05 19.12 1.39
N THR A 141 -12.16 20.39 1.00
CA THR A 141 -11.02 21.31 0.80
C THR A 141 -9.92 20.78 -0.14
N LEU A 142 -10.31 20.01 -1.16
CA LEU A 142 -9.40 19.45 -2.16
C LEU A 142 -9.09 20.50 -3.25
N ASP A 143 -8.23 21.47 -2.97
CA ASP A 143 -7.73 22.41 -3.99
C ASP A 143 -6.26 22.07 -4.30
N ILE A 144 -6.01 21.43 -5.43
CA ILE A 144 -4.64 21.22 -5.92
C ILE A 144 -4.20 22.53 -6.57
N THR A 145 -3.06 23.07 -6.15
CA THR A 145 -2.64 24.44 -6.50
C THR A 145 -1.79 24.51 -7.77
N THR A 146 -1.33 23.38 -8.32
CA THR A 146 -0.72 23.33 -9.66
C THR A 146 -1.73 22.92 -10.74
N TYR A 147 -1.82 23.74 -11.79
CA TYR A 147 -2.64 23.54 -12.97
C TYR A 147 -1.77 23.31 -14.22
N ASP A 148 -2.38 22.76 -15.28
CA ASP A 148 -1.72 22.61 -16.58
C ASP A 148 -1.20 23.98 -17.07
N GLY A 149 0.13 24.13 -17.17
CA GLY A 149 0.80 25.36 -17.63
C GLY A 149 1.58 26.14 -16.57
N ASP A 150 1.50 25.75 -15.30
CA ASP A 150 2.35 26.35 -14.25
C ASP A 150 3.83 26.01 -14.46
N SER A 151 4.74 26.91 -14.03
CA SER A 151 6.17 26.61 -14.02
C SER A 151 6.42 25.43 -13.09
N ASP A 152 6.80 24.30 -13.67
CA ASP A 152 6.82 23.01 -12.99
C ASP A 152 7.80 23.00 -11.80
N PRO A 153 7.29 23.06 -10.55
CA PRO A 153 8.14 22.98 -9.37
C PRO A 153 8.64 21.55 -9.12
N TRP A 154 8.14 20.57 -9.88
CA TRP A 154 8.45 19.14 -9.74
C TRP A 154 9.56 18.66 -10.64
N LEU A 155 9.93 19.37 -11.71
CA LEU A 155 10.92 18.88 -12.68
C LEU A 155 12.17 18.31 -12.01
N PRO A 156 12.77 18.96 -10.98
CA PRO A 156 13.97 18.45 -10.30
C PRO A 156 13.72 17.21 -9.42
N PHE A 157 12.46 16.87 -9.15
CA PHE A 157 12.00 15.78 -8.29
C PHE A 157 11.25 14.68 -9.08
N SER A 158 10.89 14.96 -10.33
CA SER A 158 10.09 14.11 -11.20
C SER A 158 10.92 12.98 -11.79
N VAL A 159 10.32 11.79 -11.87
CA VAL A 159 10.88 10.65 -12.63
C VAL A 159 11.08 10.93 -14.12
N GLU A 160 10.54 12.03 -14.66
CA GLU A 160 10.72 12.45 -16.06
C GLU A 160 12.07 13.18 -16.30
N ASP A 161 12.72 13.71 -15.26
CA ASP A 161 14.04 14.34 -15.38
C ASP A 161 15.19 13.35 -15.11
N LYS A 162 16.17 13.32 -16.01
CA LYS A 162 17.33 12.42 -15.92
C LYS A 162 18.31 12.95 -14.88
N GLY A 163 18.07 12.62 -13.62
CA GLY A 163 18.91 13.00 -12.48
C GLY A 163 18.13 13.33 -11.21
N ALA A 164 16.80 13.41 -11.29
CA ALA A 164 15.94 13.59 -10.13
C ALA A 164 15.96 12.37 -9.20
N ASN A 165 15.78 12.62 -7.90
CA ASN A 165 15.57 11.56 -6.91
C ASN A 165 14.09 11.53 -6.49
N PRO A 166 13.32 10.49 -6.87
CA PRO A 166 11.90 10.35 -6.54
C PRO A 166 11.60 10.31 -5.04
N ASP A 167 12.58 9.96 -4.20
CA ASP A 167 12.44 9.97 -2.74
C ASP A 167 12.13 11.37 -2.19
N PHE A 168 12.46 12.42 -2.95
CA PHE A 168 12.16 13.80 -2.61
C PHE A 168 10.69 14.17 -2.87
N MET A 169 9.86 13.32 -3.50
CA MET A 169 8.44 13.60 -3.76
C MET A 169 7.47 13.18 -2.62
N ASN A 170 7.95 12.87 -1.42
CA ASN A 170 7.09 12.47 -0.30
C ASN A 170 6.25 13.64 0.30
N ALA A 171 5.14 13.34 0.99
CA ALA A 171 4.31 14.33 1.70
C ALA A 171 5.04 15.10 2.80
N GLY A 172 6.20 14.64 3.27
CA GLY A 172 7.09 15.42 4.15
C GLY A 172 7.73 16.62 3.44
N ASN A 173 7.80 16.61 2.10
CA ASN A 173 8.36 17.70 1.31
C ASN A 173 7.42 18.93 1.31
N ALA A 174 7.98 20.10 1.65
CA ALA A 174 7.26 21.37 1.66
C ALA A 174 6.64 21.74 0.31
N SER A 175 7.31 21.45 -0.79
CA SER A 175 6.76 21.61 -2.14
C SER A 175 5.52 20.74 -2.29
N MET A 176 5.58 19.43 -1.97
CA MET A 176 4.43 18.49 -2.10
C MET A 176 3.21 19.00 -1.34
N ARG A 177 3.41 19.43 -0.09
CA ARG A 177 2.35 20.00 0.75
C ARG A 177 1.73 21.28 0.20
N GLN A 178 2.54 22.15 -0.42
CA GLN A 178 2.04 23.37 -1.05
C GLN A 178 1.11 23.06 -2.22
N ASN A 179 1.33 21.94 -2.89
CA ASN A 179 0.60 21.61 -4.11
C ASN A 179 -0.69 20.85 -3.88
N ASN A 180 -0.66 19.83 -3.03
CA ASN A 180 -1.88 19.08 -2.71
C ASN A 180 -2.76 19.78 -1.65
N SER A 181 -2.39 21.00 -1.22
CA SER A 181 -3.00 21.74 -0.09
C SER A 181 -3.19 20.87 1.15
N ASP A 182 -2.29 19.91 1.35
CA ASP A 182 -2.48 18.84 2.30
C ASP A 182 -2.14 19.31 3.72
N SER A 183 -3.20 19.55 4.48
CA SER A 183 -3.16 19.68 5.94
C SER A 183 -3.59 18.38 6.65
N THR A 184 -4.02 17.36 5.91
CA THR A 184 -4.57 16.07 6.36
C THR A 184 -4.47 14.97 5.29
N TRP A 185 -3.93 13.78 5.63
CA TRP A 185 -3.74 12.59 4.77
C TRP A 185 -4.95 12.17 3.88
N SER A 186 -6.17 12.59 4.23
CA SER A 186 -7.41 12.29 3.50
C SER A 186 -7.46 12.79 2.06
N ALA A 187 -6.65 13.78 1.67
CA ALA A 187 -6.64 14.27 0.29
C ALA A 187 -5.93 13.30 -0.65
N LEU A 188 -4.74 12.83 -0.26
CA LEU A 188 -3.91 11.91 -1.04
C LEU A 188 -4.60 10.59 -1.32
N VAL A 189 -5.37 10.09 -0.35
CA VAL A 189 -6.08 8.82 -0.52
C VAL A 189 -7.13 8.86 -1.62
N THR A 190 -7.59 10.04 -2.04
CA THR A 190 -8.60 10.20 -3.10
C THR A 190 -8.02 10.54 -4.47
N THR A 191 -6.70 10.57 -4.61
CA THR A 191 -6.04 10.93 -5.87
C THR A 191 -6.19 9.84 -6.91
N ALA A 192 -6.29 10.22 -8.20
CA ALA A 192 -6.43 9.26 -9.28
C ALA A 192 -5.26 8.24 -9.31
N GLN A 193 -4.03 8.72 -9.08
CA GLN A 193 -2.84 7.89 -9.06
C GLN A 193 -2.91 6.77 -8.01
N LEU A 194 -3.30 7.09 -6.76
CA LEU A 194 -3.47 6.05 -5.73
C LEU A 194 -4.64 5.11 -6.07
N GLN A 195 -5.76 5.69 -6.49
CA GLN A 195 -6.97 4.94 -6.82
C GLN A 195 -6.78 3.97 -8.00
N ASN A 196 -5.85 4.27 -8.90
CA ASN A 196 -5.41 3.37 -9.98
C ASN A 196 -4.38 2.35 -9.51
N THR A 197 -3.44 2.76 -8.65
CA THR A 197 -2.32 1.92 -8.19
C THR A 197 -2.79 0.75 -7.34
N MET A 198 -3.63 1.00 -6.33
CA MET A 198 -3.95 -0.04 -5.33
C MET A 198 -4.72 -1.24 -5.89
N PRO A 199 -5.74 -1.10 -6.75
CA PRO A 199 -6.39 -2.25 -7.37
C PRO A 199 -5.42 -3.12 -8.16
N ARG A 200 -4.42 -2.49 -8.81
CA ARG A 200 -3.38 -3.20 -9.57
C ARG A 200 -2.41 -3.94 -8.65
N ILE A 201 -2.06 -3.34 -7.51
CA ILE A 201 -1.30 -4.00 -6.44
C ILE A 201 -2.04 -5.26 -5.95
N TYR A 202 -3.33 -5.15 -5.64
CA TYR A 202 -4.11 -6.29 -5.14
C TYR A 202 -4.31 -7.39 -6.20
N ALA A 203 -4.40 -7.01 -7.48
CA ALA A 203 -4.51 -7.95 -8.61
C ALA A 203 -3.16 -8.52 -9.08
N SER A 204 -2.04 -7.99 -8.58
CA SER A 204 -0.70 -8.37 -9.02
C SER A 204 -0.36 -9.87 -8.95
N PRO A 205 -0.88 -10.70 -8.02
CA PRO A 205 -0.58 -12.13 -8.03
C PRO A 205 -1.10 -12.87 -9.27
N GLU A 206 -2.15 -12.33 -9.91
CA GLU A 206 -2.91 -12.98 -10.99
C GLU A 206 -2.53 -12.45 -12.39
N ASN A 207 -1.87 -11.29 -12.48
CA ASN A 207 -1.31 -10.77 -13.72
C ASN A 207 0.20 -11.06 -13.76
N SER A 208 0.69 -11.77 -14.78
CA SER A 208 2.10 -12.19 -14.85
C SER A 208 3.10 -11.02 -14.88
N ALA A 209 2.75 -9.91 -15.53
CA ALA A 209 3.61 -8.74 -15.66
C ALA A 209 3.66 -7.92 -14.36
N ASP A 210 2.53 -7.81 -13.64
CA ASP A 210 2.44 -7.17 -12.34
C ASP A 210 2.99 -8.06 -11.22
N ARG A 211 2.89 -9.39 -11.39
CA ARG A 211 3.47 -10.38 -10.49
C ARG A 211 4.99 -10.23 -10.45
N ALA A 212 5.61 -10.24 -11.61
CA ALA A 212 7.05 -10.07 -11.74
C ALA A 212 7.51 -8.67 -11.27
N LEU A 213 6.72 -7.64 -11.56
CA LEU A 213 7.07 -6.27 -11.18
C LEU A 213 6.92 -6.03 -9.67
N TYR A 214 5.83 -6.46 -9.04
CA TYR A 214 5.54 -6.10 -7.64
C TYR A 214 5.45 -7.33 -6.73
N PHE A 215 4.62 -8.30 -7.07
CA PHE A 215 4.28 -9.38 -6.13
C PHE A 215 5.50 -10.23 -5.73
N GLU A 216 6.38 -10.57 -6.69
CA GLU A 216 7.57 -11.37 -6.43
C GLU A 216 8.61 -10.63 -5.57
N PRO A 217 8.99 -9.36 -5.88
CA PRO A 217 9.81 -8.55 -4.98
C PRO A 217 9.20 -8.36 -3.58
N TYR A 218 7.88 -8.14 -3.51
CA TYR A 218 7.14 -8.05 -2.26
C TYR A 218 7.25 -9.36 -1.46
N MET A 219 6.98 -10.51 -2.07
CA MET A 219 7.10 -11.82 -1.42
C MET A 219 8.54 -12.12 -0.97
N LYS A 220 9.53 -11.68 -1.73
CA LYS A 220 10.95 -11.80 -1.34
C LYS A 220 11.25 -10.99 -0.09
N LEU A 221 10.70 -9.78 0.03
CA LEU A 221 10.81 -8.98 1.26
C LEU A 221 10.06 -9.64 2.42
N VAL A 222 8.83 -10.11 2.22
CA VAL A 222 8.06 -10.83 3.27
C VAL A 222 8.86 -12.03 3.80
N ARG A 223 9.44 -12.85 2.91
CA ARG A 223 10.27 -14.00 3.31
C ARG A 223 11.54 -13.57 4.05
N HIS A 224 12.16 -12.46 3.65
CA HIS A 224 13.30 -11.90 4.39
C HIS A 224 12.91 -11.48 5.81
N LEU A 225 11.76 -10.80 5.98
CA LEU A 225 11.26 -10.41 7.30
C LEU A 225 10.89 -11.64 8.16
N CYS A 226 10.35 -12.69 7.56
CA CYS A 226 10.15 -13.98 8.24
C CYS A 226 11.48 -14.59 8.71
N GLY A 227 12.54 -14.47 7.92
CA GLY A 227 13.90 -14.87 8.32
C GLY A 227 14.49 -14.00 9.44
N VAL A 228 14.13 -12.70 9.50
CA VAL A 228 14.48 -11.82 10.63
C VAL A 228 13.78 -12.31 11.90
N TRP A 229 12.50 -12.68 11.81
CA TRP A 229 11.77 -13.29 12.92
C TRP A 229 12.42 -14.60 13.41
N ASP A 230 12.78 -15.50 12.50
CA ASP A 230 13.42 -16.79 12.85
C ASP A 230 14.79 -16.58 13.54
N LYS A 231 15.49 -15.50 13.20
CA LYS A 231 16.79 -15.16 13.75
C LYS A 231 16.74 -14.50 15.14
N TYR A 232 15.65 -13.81 15.49
CA TYR A 232 15.60 -12.93 16.66
C TYR A 232 14.38 -13.19 17.54
N GLU A 233 14.61 -13.67 18.76
CA GLU A 233 13.54 -13.99 19.73
C GLU A 233 12.69 -12.79 20.15
N ASN A 234 13.20 -11.56 20.03
CA ASN A 234 12.45 -10.35 20.37
C ASN A 234 11.56 -9.86 19.22
N VAL A 235 11.63 -10.46 18.04
CA VAL A 235 10.71 -10.16 16.93
C VAL A 235 9.49 -11.08 17.06
N ILE A 236 8.30 -10.51 17.16
CA ILE A 236 7.09 -11.27 17.55
C ILE A 236 6.17 -11.61 16.39
N ALA A 237 6.17 -10.80 15.33
CA ALA A 237 5.32 -11.00 14.15
C ALA A 237 5.78 -10.13 12.98
N VAL A 238 5.27 -10.46 11.80
CA VAL A 238 5.35 -9.65 10.58
C VAL A 238 3.94 -9.28 10.14
N GLU A 239 3.67 -7.99 9.98
CA GLU A 239 2.46 -7.45 9.38
C GLU A 239 2.67 -7.24 7.89
N LEU A 240 1.72 -7.72 7.09
CA LEU A 240 1.86 -7.78 5.64
C LEU A 240 1.72 -6.42 4.96
N MET A 241 0.86 -5.53 5.47
CA MET A 241 0.66 -4.21 4.88
C MET A 241 -0.02 -3.28 5.90
N ASN A 242 0.60 -2.13 6.19
CA ASN A 242 -0.03 -1.05 6.93
C ASN A 242 -1.24 -0.51 6.17
N GLU A 243 -2.39 -0.38 6.85
CA GLU A 243 -3.57 0.33 6.39
C GLU A 243 -3.87 0.20 4.88
N PRO A 244 -4.21 -1.01 4.38
CA PRO A 244 -4.39 -1.26 2.94
C PRO A 244 -5.34 -0.21 2.32
N PRO A 245 -4.84 0.69 1.44
CA PRO A 245 -5.64 1.82 1.03
C PRO A 245 -6.81 1.36 0.17
N LEU A 246 -7.95 2.02 0.35
CA LEU A 246 -9.08 1.85 -0.55
C LEU A 246 -8.68 2.35 -1.94
N GLY A 247 -8.84 1.52 -2.96
CA GLY A 247 -8.59 1.82 -4.35
C GLY A 247 -9.84 1.66 -5.23
N GLY A 248 -9.74 2.08 -6.49
CA GLY A 248 -10.74 1.81 -7.51
C GLY A 248 -11.80 2.88 -7.73
N LEU A 249 -11.75 4.03 -7.05
CA LEU A 249 -12.62 5.16 -7.39
C LEU A 249 -12.31 5.67 -8.82
N PRO A 250 -13.35 6.04 -9.60
CA PRO A 250 -14.77 6.17 -9.23
C PRO A 250 -15.56 4.90 -9.51
N ASN A 251 -14.91 3.83 -9.97
CA ASN A 251 -15.60 2.62 -10.35
C ASN A 251 -16.18 2.03 -9.08
N ILE A 252 -17.49 2.25 -8.89
CA ILE A 252 -18.20 1.82 -7.70
C ILE A 252 -18.16 0.31 -7.56
N CYS A 253 -18.10 -0.45 -8.66
CA CYS A 253 -17.91 -1.90 -8.60
C CYS A 253 -16.53 -2.25 -8.05
N ASN A 254 -15.46 -1.58 -8.49
CA ASN A 254 -14.12 -1.78 -7.92
C ASN A 254 -14.06 -1.36 -6.45
N THR A 255 -14.65 -0.21 -6.12
CA THR A 255 -14.69 0.31 -4.76
C THR A 255 -15.46 -0.62 -3.83
N LEU A 256 -16.64 -1.10 -4.24
CA LEU A 256 -17.46 -2.04 -3.47
C LEU A 256 -16.84 -3.45 -3.40
N THR A 257 -15.88 -3.78 -4.25
CA THR A 257 -15.17 -5.06 -4.24
C THR A 257 -13.73 -4.96 -3.72
N VAL A 258 -13.27 -3.77 -3.31
CA VAL A 258 -11.88 -3.56 -2.88
C VAL A 258 -11.50 -4.46 -1.70
N TRP A 259 -12.42 -4.70 -0.78
CA TRP A 259 -12.20 -5.64 0.33
C TRP A 259 -12.06 -7.08 -0.11
N ARG A 260 -12.82 -7.50 -1.11
CA ARG A 260 -12.60 -8.80 -1.75
C ARG A 260 -11.21 -8.88 -2.38
N GLN A 261 -10.72 -7.80 -2.99
CA GLN A 261 -9.40 -7.74 -3.62
C GLN A 261 -8.27 -7.78 -2.58
N VAL A 262 -8.35 -6.99 -1.51
CA VAL A 262 -7.39 -6.99 -0.39
C VAL A 262 -7.29 -8.36 0.27
N LEU A 263 -8.43 -8.95 0.61
CA LEU A 263 -8.45 -10.29 1.20
C LEU A 263 -7.96 -11.36 0.21
N GLY A 264 -8.24 -11.20 -1.09
CA GLY A 264 -7.70 -12.05 -2.15
C GLY A 264 -6.18 -11.97 -2.22
N PHE A 265 -5.62 -10.76 -2.21
CA PHE A 265 -4.19 -10.50 -2.17
C PHE A 265 -3.53 -11.18 -0.97
N TYR A 266 -4.05 -10.99 0.23
CA TYR A 266 -3.54 -11.68 1.42
C TYR A 266 -3.65 -13.20 1.32
N GLY A 267 -4.75 -13.72 0.76
CA GLY A 267 -4.90 -15.15 0.49
C GLY A 267 -3.79 -15.70 -0.41
N HIS A 268 -3.39 -14.97 -1.45
CA HIS A 268 -2.26 -15.33 -2.32
C HIS A 268 -0.91 -15.26 -1.58
N VAL A 269 -0.69 -14.24 -0.75
CA VAL A 269 0.53 -14.12 0.07
C VAL A 269 0.66 -15.31 1.02
N LEU A 270 -0.39 -15.65 1.77
CA LEU A 270 -0.39 -16.78 2.70
C LEU A 270 -0.15 -18.11 1.97
N ALA A 271 -0.79 -18.30 0.81
CA ALA A 271 -0.58 -19.49 -0.01
C ALA A 271 0.88 -19.62 -0.52
N GLU A 272 1.58 -18.52 -0.76
CA GLU A 272 3.00 -18.49 -1.15
C GLU A 272 3.95 -18.74 0.03
N LEU A 273 3.54 -18.39 1.25
CA LEU A 273 4.29 -18.71 2.47
C LEU A 273 4.15 -20.20 2.82
N ASP A 274 2.96 -20.77 2.63
CA ASP A 274 2.69 -22.21 2.89
C ASP A 274 3.47 -23.17 1.98
N GLN A 275 3.95 -22.69 0.85
CA GLN A 275 4.84 -23.46 -0.02
C GLN A 275 6.19 -23.76 0.66
N ASP A 276 6.58 -22.98 1.68
CA ASP A 276 7.77 -23.22 2.48
C ASP A 276 7.40 -23.60 3.93
N PRO A 277 7.37 -24.91 4.27
CA PRO A 277 6.95 -25.37 5.59
C PRO A 277 7.92 -24.96 6.71
N ARG A 278 9.08 -24.37 6.39
CA ARG A 278 10.04 -23.84 7.37
C ARG A 278 9.60 -22.49 7.92
N ILE A 279 8.75 -21.75 7.21
CA ILE A 279 8.22 -20.48 7.70
C ILE A 279 7.22 -20.77 8.82
N LYS A 280 7.50 -20.24 10.01
CA LYS A 280 6.64 -20.36 11.22
C LYS A 280 6.28 -19.00 11.82
N THR A 281 6.64 -17.93 11.13
CA THR A 281 6.45 -16.55 11.57
C THR A 281 4.98 -16.26 11.77
N PRO A 282 4.57 -15.74 12.94
CA PRO A 282 3.24 -15.18 13.13
C PRO A 282 3.01 -14.03 12.15
N ILE A 283 1.96 -14.15 11.35
CA ILE A 283 1.58 -13.15 10.34
C ILE A 283 0.40 -12.35 10.86
N ALA A 284 0.55 -11.03 10.83
CA ALA A 284 -0.53 -10.09 11.09
C ALA A 284 -1.05 -9.49 9.79
N ILE A 285 -2.34 -9.23 9.77
CA ILE A 285 -3.05 -8.64 8.65
C ILE A 285 -3.76 -7.41 9.18
N ASP A 286 -3.37 -6.24 8.68
CA ASP A 286 -4.13 -5.04 8.97
C ASP A 286 -5.42 -5.01 8.16
N ASN A 287 -6.45 -4.47 8.78
CA ASN A 287 -7.76 -4.27 8.20
C ASN A 287 -8.13 -2.81 8.47
N PHE A 288 -8.03 -1.97 7.45
CA PHE A 288 -8.44 -0.57 7.54
C PHE A 288 -9.87 -0.53 8.07
N SER A 289 -10.02 -0.09 9.32
CA SER A 289 -11.28 -0.09 10.06
C SER A 289 -11.97 -1.45 10.22
N SER A 290 -11.26 -2.50 10.67
CA SER A 290 -11.75 -3.75 11.29
C SER A 290 -13.05 -4.38 10.67
N THR A 291 -13.57 -5.49 11.19
CA THR A 291 -14.92 -6.04 10.83
C THR A 291 -15.59 -6.60 12.09
N ILE A 292 -15.16 -6.10 13.24
CA ILE A 292 -15.53 -6.60 14.56
C ILE A 292 -16.94 -6.04 14.89
N PRO A 293 -17.79 -6.79 15.63
CA PRO A 293 -19.12 -6.30 16.02
C PRO A 293 -19.07 -4.90 16.65
N GLY A 294 -19.74 -3.92 16.04
CA GLY A 294 -19.82 -2.53 16.51
C GLY A 294 -19.51 -1.45 15.46
N GLU A 295 -19.18 -1.83 14.23
CA GLU A 295 -18.74 -0.88 13.19
C GLU A 295 -19.82 -0.14 12.41
N GLY A 296 -19.40 0.95 11.77
CA GLY A 296 -20.24 1.78 10.91
C GLY A 296 -20.76 1.03 9.68
N CYS A 297 -21.99 1.38 9.26
CA CYS A 297 -22.71 0.75 8.15
C CYS A 297 -21.90 0.70 6.83
N ALA A 298 -21.02 1.68 6.58
CA ALA A 298 -20.23 1.76 5.35
C ALA A 298 -19.26 0.57 5.16
N ILE A 299 -18.59 0.13 6.23
CA ILE A 299 -17.61 -0.98 6.17
C ILE A 299 -18.33 -2.32 6.04
N SER A 300 -19.45 -2.48 6.77
CA SER A 300 -20.35 -3.63 6.58
C SER A 300 -20.76 -3.79 5.12
N CYS A 301 -21.09 -2.70 4.42
CA CYS A 301 -21.43 -2.71 3.00
C CYS A 301 -20.26 -3.11 2.09
N LEU A 302 -19.03 -2.67 2.38
CA LEU A 302 -17.83 -3.06 1.62
C LEU A 302 -17.48 -4.55 1.86
N ALA A 303 -17.74 -5.06 3.06
CA ALA A 303 -17.59 -6.48 3.39
C ALA A 303 -18.69 -7.37 2.77
N CYS A 304 -19.84 -6.81 2.36
CA CYS A 304 -20.93 -7.58 1.74
C CYS A 304 -20.56 -8.24 0.41
N ALA A 305 -19.51 -7.78 -0.29
CA ALA A 305 -19.00 -8.44 -1.50
C ALA A 305 -18.36 -9.82 -1.23
N GLY A 306 -18.17 -10.16 0.05
CA GLY A 306 -17.73 -11.46 0.54
C GLY A 306 -16.24 -11.72 0.32
N THR A 307 -15.64 -12.48 1.23
CA THR A 307 -14.27 -12.96 1.11
C THR A 307 -14.19 -14.07 0.05
N PRO A 308 -13.18 -14.07 -0.86
CA PRO A 308 -12.98 -15.19 -1.76
C PRO A 308 -12.82 -16.51 -0.98
N SER A 309 -13.48 -17.58 -1.41
CA SER A 309 -13.47 -18.86 -0.70
C SER A 309 -12.06 -19.46 -0.52
N ALA A 310 -11.17 -19.23 -1.49
CA ALA A 310 -9.76 -19.61 -1.40
C ALA A 310 -9.04 -18.83 -0.28
N ALA A 311 -9.21 -17.51 -0.22
CA ALA A 311 -8.62 -16.68 0.85
C ALA A 311 -9.18 -17.04 2.23
N MET A 312 -10.49 -17.30 2.35
CA MET A 312 -11.11 -17.72 3.60
C MET A 312 -10.52 -19.04 4.12
N LYS A 313 -10.27 -20.02 3.23
CA LYS A 313 -9.58 -21.27 3.62
C LYS A 313 -8.19 -21.01 4.16
N GLN A 314 -7.45 -20.07 3.56
CA GLN A 314 -6.12 -19.72 4.04
C GLN A 314 -6.16 -19.05 5.41
N PHE A 315 -7.05 -18.09 5.62
CA PHE A 315 -7.22 -17.45 6.93
C PHE A 315 -7.61 -18.47 8.01
N GLN A 316 -8.50 -19.41 7.71
CA GLN A 316 -8.87 -20.47 8.63
C GLN A 316 -7.70 -21.39 8.99
N SER A 317 -6.84 -21.71 8.02
CA SER A 317 -5.64 -22.53 8.25
C SER A 317 -4.59 -21.82 9.08
N TYR A 318 -4.44 -20.50 8.96
CA TYR A 318 -3.49 -19.71 9.75
C TYR A 318 -3.99 -19.38 11.16
N ALA A 319 -5.32 -19.38 11.36
CA ALA A 319 -5.93 -19.10 12.66
C ALA A 319 -6.04 -20.34 13.57
N SER A 320 -5.85 -21.55 13.04
CA SER A 320 -5.93 -22.84 13.75
C SER A 320 -4.58 -23.28 14.32
#